data_AF-A0A2E9NYY4-F1
#
_entry.id   AF-A0A2E9NYY4-F1
#
_cell.length_a   1.000
_cell.length_b   1.000
_cell.length_c   1.000
_cell.angle_alpha   90.00
_cell.angle_beta   90.00
_cell.angle_gamma   90.00
#
_symmetry.space_group_name_H-M   'P 1'
#
loop_
_entity.id
_entity.type
_entity.pdbx_description
1 polymer ?
#
loop_
_entity_poly.entity_id
_entity_poly.type
_entity_poly.pdbx_seq_one_letter_code
_entity_poly.pdbx_strand_id
1 'polypeptide(L)' 'MSFDREREMFDTKCGDCGNDCQVPFKPKEDRPVYCRECFQNHR' A
#
# COMPACT_ATOMS: atom_id res chain seq x y z
N MET A 1 29.33 0.55 -1.93
CA MET A 1 28.44 -0.29 -1.12
C MET A 1 27.01 0.11 -1.42
N SER A 2 26.27 -0.77 -2.09
CA SER A 2 24.88 -0.53 -2.51
C SER A 2 23.99 -0.73 -1.30
N PHE A 3 23.56 0.36 -0.66
CA PHE A 3 22.55 0.31 0.38
C PHE A 3 21.18 0.21 -0.29
N ASP A 4 20.85 -1.00 -0.76
CA ASP A 4 19.47 -1.37 -1.07
C ASP A 4 18.71 -1.31 0.26
N ARG A 5 18.08 -0.17 0.51
CA ARG A 5 17.11 -0.04 1.60
C ARG A 5 15.97 -0.94 1.19
N GLU A 6 15.93 -2.16 1.73
CA GLU A 6 14.79 -3.07 1.63
C GLU A 6 13.54 -2.25 1.95
N ARG A 7 12.79 -1.90 0.90
CA ARG A 7 11.51 -1.24 1.07
C ARG A 7 10.63 -2.32 1.66
N GLU A 8 10.36 -2.23 2.96
CA GLU A 8 9.41 -3.13 3.62
C GLU A 8 8.06 -2.94 2.93
N MET A 9 7.69 -3.93 2.12
CA MET A 9 6.39 -4.02 1.48
C MET A 9 5.46 -4.70 2.47
N PHE A 10 4.36 -4.04 2.82
CA PHE A 10 3.32 -4.56 3.69
C PHE A 10 2.16 -5.06 2.84
N ASP A 11 1.82 -6.34 2.98
CA ASP A 11 0.60 -6.89 2.43
C ASP A 11 -0.60 -6.33 3.19
N THR A 12 -1.54 -5.74 2.46
CA THR A 12 -2.76 -5.18 3.05
C THR A 12 -3.91 -5.24 2.05
N LYS A 13 -5.14 -5.07 2.54
CA LYS A 13 -6.33 -5.02 1.69
C LYS A 13 -6.67 -3.59 1.34
N CYS A 14 -6.96 -3.35 0.07
CA CYS A 14 -7.48 -2.07 -0.39
C CYS A 14 -8.82 -1.78 0.28
N GLY A 15 -8.96 -0.65 0.96
CA GLY A 15 -10.20 -0.23 1.61
C GLY A 15 -11.31 0.18 0.65
N ASP A 16 -11.01 0.28 -0.65
CA ASP A 16 -11.97 0.68 -1.70
C ASP A 16 -12.48 -0.55 -2.48
N CYS A 17 -11.56 -1.36 -3.02
CA CYS A 17 -11.91 -2.55 -3.82
C CYS A 17 -11.80 -3.88 -3.07
N GLY A 18 -11.18 -3.92 -1.88
CA GLY A 18 -11.01 -5.14 -1.08
C GLY A 18 -9.89 -6.08 -1.54
N ASN A 19 -9.18 -5.76 -2.62
CA ASN A 19 -8.09 -6.59 -3.15
C ASN A 19 -6.83 -6.54 -2.28
N ASP A 20 -6.13 -7.66 -2.22
CA ASP A 20 -4.82 -7.76 -1.57
C ASP A 20 -3.76 -7.05 -2.41
N CYS A 21 -3.03 -6.11 -1.80
CA CYS A 21 -1.99 -5.32 -2.44
C CYS A 21 -0.80 -5.10 -1.51
N GLN A 22 0.36 -4.84 -2.11
CA GLN A 22 1.59 -4.58 -1.37
C GLN A 22 1.92 -3.10 -1.39
N VAL A 23 2.04 -2.51 -0.20
CA VAL A 23 2.31 -1.08 -0.04
C VAL A 23 3.61 -0.84 0.71
N PRO A 24 4.41 0.17 0.33
CA PRO A 24 5.68 0.47 1.00
C PRO A 24 5.50 1.24 2.33
N PHE A 25 4.29 1.20 2.91
CA PHE A 25 3.93 1.91 4.13
C PHE A 25 3.07 1.01 5.01
N LYS A 26 3.22 1.13 6.33
CA LYS A 26 2.45 0.34 7.27
C LYS A 26 0.96 0.75 7.22
N PRO A 27 0.02 -0.17 6.93
CA PRO A 27 -1.41 0.12 7.00
C PRO A 27 -1.77 0.63 8.40
N LYS A 28 -2.56 1.71 8.47
CA LYS A 28 -3.06 2.27 9.73
C LYS A 28 -4.55 2.02 9.82
N GLU A 29 -5.05 1.63 10.99
CA GLU A 29 -6.49 1.44 11.20
C GLU A 29 -7.29 2.75 11.05
N ASP A 30 -6.64 3.90 11.30
CA ASP A 30 -7.25 5.23 11.11
C ASP A 30 -7.36 5.68 9.65
N ARG A 31 -6.67 5.03 8.70
CA ARG A 31 -6.66 5.45 7.29
C ARG A 31 -6.74 4.25 6.33
N PRO A 32 -7.79 4.19 5.49
CA PRO A 32 -7.91 3.12 4.50
C PRO A 32 -6.71 3.14 3.56
N VAL A 33 -6.14 1.96 3.31
CA VAL A 33 -5.09 1.80 2.31
C VAL A 33 -5.72 1.65 0.94
N TYR A 34 -5.17 2.32 -0.05
CA TYR A 34 -5.61 2.18 -1.43
C TYR A 34 -4.53 1.49 -2.25
N CYS A 35 -4.93 0.52 -3.08
CA CYS A 35 -4.04 -0.02 -4.09
C CYS A 35 -3.67 1.07 -5.11
N ARG A 36 -2.60 0.84 -5.88
CA ARG A 36 -2.14 1.80 -6.89
C ARG A 36 -3.23 2.20 -7.88
N GLU A 37 -4.14 1.28 -8.20
CA GLU A 37 -5.27 1.52 -9.12
C GLU A 37 -6.34 2.41 -8.49
N CYS A 38 -6.83 2.08 -7.30
CA CYS A 38 -7.80 2.91 -6.57
C CYS A 38 -7.22 4.29 -6.24
N PHE A 39 -5.95 4.36 -5.85
CA PHE A 39 -5.26 5.63 -5.62
C PHE A 39 -5.14 6.48 -6.88
N GLN A 40 -4.96 5.86 -8.05
CA GLN A 40 -4.99 6.57 -9.33
C GLN A 40 -6.40 7.02 -9.73
N ASN A 41 -7.43 6.23 -9.44
CA ASN A 41 -8.82 6.59 -9.71
C ASN A 41 -9.37 7.69 -8.79
N HIS A 42 -8.87 7.79 -7.56
CA HIS A 42 -9.23 8.86 -6.61
C HIS A 42 -8.46 10.17 -6.82
N ARG A 43 -7.62 10.26 -7.86
CA ARG A 43 -6.86 11.48 -8.18
C ARG A 43 -7.65 12.47 -9.02
#